data_AF-A5D4L0-F1
#
_entry.id   AF-A5D4L0-F1
#
_cell.length_a   1.000
_cell.length_b   1.000
_cell.length_c   1.000
_cell.angle_alpha   90.00
_cell.angle_beta   90.00
_cell.angle_gamma   90.00
#
_symmetry.space_group_name_H-M   'P 1'
#
loop_
_entity.id
_entity.type
_entity.pdbx_description
1 polymer ?
#
loop_
_entity_poly.entity_id
_entity_poly.type
_entity_poly.pdbx_seq_one_letter_code
_entity_poly.pdbx_strand_id
1 'polypeptide(L)'
;MYCLAGVGGHIESFIESSKGNRLVVIDGCPVSCVKKIFEHAELPVDVHIVVTGLGIKKEGSFQLHEEDIAKVCNEIKRQLK
;
A
#
# COMPACT_ATOMS: atom_id res chain seq x y z
N MET A 1 9.96 4.08 3.26
CA MET A 1 8.70 4.52 2.61
C MET A 1 9.10 5.17 1.30
N TYR A 2 8.51 4.74 0.19
CA TYR A 2 8.81 5.28 -1.15
C TYR A 2 7.61 6.06 -1.68
N CYS A 3 7.86 7.06 -2.53
CA CYS A 3 6.79 7.89 -3.08
C CYS A 3 5.99 7.11 -4.12
N LEU A 4 4.70 6.85 -3.84
CA LEU A 4 3.76 6.23 -4.77
C LEU A 4 3.70 6.98 -6.11
N ALA A 5 3.57 8.30 -6.06
CA ALA A 5 3.49 9.12 -7.26
C ALA A 5 4.78 9.07 -8.08
N GLY A 6 5.93 8.91 -7.43
CA GLY A 6 7.22 8.73 -8.10
C GLY A 6 7.31 7.41 -8.86
N VAL A 7 6.86 6.30 -8.25
CA VAL A 7 6.77 5.00 -8.93
C VAL A 7 5.74 5.05 -10.06
N GLY A 8 4.55 5.60 -9.81
CA GLY A 8 3.49 5.74 -10.82
C GLY A 8 3.84 6.67 -11.98
N GLY A 9 4.72 7.64 -11.75
CA GLY A 9 5.28 8.51 -12.78
C GLY A 9 6.49 7.91 -13.50
N HIS A 10 6.85 6.65 -13.24
CA HIS A 10 8.02 5.98 -13.82
C HIS A 10 9.34 6.73 -13.60
N ILE A 11 9.48 7.42 -12.47
CA ILE A 11 10.72 8.12 -12.13
C ILE A 11 11.74 7.07 -11.65
N GLU A 12 12.83 6.93 -12.42
CA GLU A 12 13.83 5.88 -12.27
C GLU A 12 14.40 5.79 -10.85
N SER A 13 14.72 6.92 -10.22
CA SER A 13 15.26 6.94 -8.85
C SER A 13 14.32 6.31 -7.82
N PHE A 14 13.00 6.41 -7.97
CA PHE A 14 12.04 5.78 -7.07
C PHE A 14 11.87 4.29 -7.36
N ILE A 15 11.92 3.88 -8.63
CA ILE A 15 11.88 2.46 -9.01
C ILE A 15 13.12 1.74 -8.48
N GLU A 16 14.32 2.27 -8.76
CA GLU A 16 15.58 1.67 -8.31
C GLU A 16 15.67 1.61 -6.79
N SER A 17 15.25 2.67 -6.09
CA SER A 17 15.25 2.67 -4.62
C SER A 17 14.28 1.65 -4.01
N SER A 18 13.26 1.23 -4.76
CA SER A 18 12.27 0.24 -4.32
C SER A 18 12.73 -1.20 -4.55
N LYS A 19 13.60 -1.45 -5.54
CA LYS A 19 14.11 -2.80 -5.85
C LYS A 19 14.89 -3.39 -4.68
N GLY A 20 14.80 -4.72 -4.51
CA GLY A 20 15.51 -5.46 -3.46
C GLY A 20 14.99 -5.25 -2.03
N ASN A 21 13.96 -4.42 -1.85
CA ASN A 21 13.33 -4.19 -0.56
C ASN A 21 12.07 -5.04 -0.41
N ARG A 22 11.61 -5.20 0.83
CA ARG A 22 10.27 -5.72 1.12
C ARG A 22 9.23 -4.64 0.84
N LEU A 23 8.34 -4.88 -0.10
CA LEU A 23 7.34 -3.93 -0.58
C LEU A 23 5.96 -4.23 0.03
N VAL A 24 5.54 -3.34 0.93
CA VAL A 24 4.19 -3.29 1.47
C VAL A 24 3.44 -2.17 0.76
N VAL A 25 2.32 -2.51 0.11
CA VAL A 25 1.43 -1.55 -0.54
C VAL A 25 0.06 -1.57 0.11
N ILE A 26 -0.51 -0.38 0.30
CA ILE A 26 -1.79 -0.18 0.97
C ILE A 26 -2.70 0.59 0.01
N ASP A 27 -3.81 -0.02 -0.34
CA ASP A 27 -4.84 0.54 -1.21
C ASP A 27 -6.11 0.88 -0.41
N GLY A 28 -6.75 1.99 -0.78
CA GLY A 28 -8.00 2.43 -0.18
C GLY A 28 -9.20 1.59 -0.60
N CYS A 29 -9.18 1.04 -1.80
CA CYS A 29 -10.34 0.39 -2.42
C CYS A 29 -9.94 -0.79 -3.33
N PRO A 30 -10.91 -1.64 -3.74
CA PRO A 30 -10.64 -2.80 -4.60
C PRO A 30 -10.12 -2.48 -6.01
N VAL A 31 -10.06 -1.20 -6.39
CA VAL A 31 -9.41 -0.78 -7.64
C VAL A 31 -7.91 -1.12 -7.62
N SER A 32 -7.31 -1.15 -6.43
CA SER A 32 -5.90 -1.52 -6.20
C SER A 32 -4.92 -0.74 -7.08
N CYS A 33 -5.03 0.59 -7.04
CA CYS A 33 -4.21 1.49 -7.85
C CYS A 33 -2.73 1.32 -7.54
N VAL A 34 -2.37 1.21 -6.26
CA VAL A 34 -0.96 1.07 -5.87
C VAL A 34 -0.41 -0.26 -6.33
N LYS A 35 -1.12 -1.37 -6.10
CA LYS A 35 -0.70 -2.69 -6.59
C LYS A 35 -0.45 -2.68 -8.10
N LYS A 36 -1.37 -2.12 -8.87
CA LYS A 36 -1.25 -2.04 -10.34
C LYS A 36 -0.05 -1.21 -10.79
N ILE A 37 0.21 -0.09 -10.11
CA ILE A 37 1.40 0.75 -10.37
C ILE A 37 2.68 -0.05 -10.14
N PHE A 38 2.77 -0.78 -9.03
CA PHE A 38 3.95 -1.57 -8.69
C PHE A 38 4.13 -2.77 -9.64
N GLU A 39 3.06 -3.47 -9.99
CA GLU A 39 3.08 -4.54 -11.01
C GLU A 39 3.54 -4.00 -12.37
N HIS A 40 3.06 -2.83 -12.79
CA HIS A 40 3.47 -2.20 -14.04
C HIS A 40 4.93 -1.72 -14.04
N ALA A 41 5.47 -1.37 -12.87
CA ALA A 41 6.87 -1.04 -12.67
C ALA A 41 7.77 -2.27 -12.44
N GLU A 42 7.22 -3.49 -12.61
CA GLU A 42 7.92 -4.77 -12.39
C GLU A 42 8.50 -4.89 -10.96
N LEU A 43 7.83 -4.29 -9.99
CA LEU A 43 8.17 -4.33 -8.58
C LEU A 43 7.30 -5.38 -7.86
N PRO A 44 7.85 -6.55 -7.47
CA PRO A 44 7.08 -7.59 -6.81
C PRO A 44 6.62 -7.11 -5.43
N VAL A 45 5.31 -7.13 -5.19
CA VAL A 45 4.70 -6.74 -3.93
C VAL A 45 4.66 -7.92 -2.98
N ASP A 46 5.26 -7.78 -1.79
CA ASP A 46 5.23 -8.81 -0.75
C ASP A 46 3.91 -8.83 0.03
N VAL A 47 3.37 -7.63 0.32
CA VAL A 47 2.14 -7.47 1.09
C VAL A 47 1.26 -6.43 0.43
N HIS A 48 0.02 -6.81 0.14
CA HIS A 48 -1.00 -5.92 -0.40
C HIS A 48 -2.21 -5.90 0.52
N ILE A 49 -2.50 -4.73 1.09
CA ILE A 49 -3.66 -4.52 1.93
C ILE A 49 -4.65 -3.61 1.20
N VAL A 50 -5.91 -4.03 1.15
CA VAL A 50 -7.03 -3.15 0.77
C VAL A 50 -7.81 -2.82 2.03
N VAL A 51 -7.70 -1.59 2.55
CA VAL A 51 -8.24 -1.23 3.87
C VAL A 51 -9.76 -1.39 3.97
N THR A 52 -10.48 -1.19 2.86
CA THR A 52 -11.92 -1.46 2.77
C THR A 52 -12.28 -2.93 2.89
N GLY A 53 -11.37 -3.84 2.54
CA GLY A 53 -11.50 -5.28 2.81
C GLY A 53 -11.40 -5.63 4.30
N LEU A 54 -10.88 -4.72 5.14
CA LEU A 54 -10.81 -4.84 6.60
C LEU A 54 -12.02 -4.23 7.32
N GLY A 55 -13.05 -3.82 6.56
CA GLY A 55 -14.26 -3.19 7.07
C GLY A 55 -14.17 -1.67 7.27
N ILE A 56 -13.02 -1.06 6.94
CA ILE A 56 -12.80 0.38 7.08
C ILE A 56 -13.47 1.09 5.90
N LYS A 57 -14.55 1.82 6.17
CA LYS A 57 -15.35 2.46 5.11
C LYS A 57 -14.65 3.72 4.61
N LYS A 58 -14.77 3.98 3.30
CA LYS A 58 -14.41 5.29 2.73
C LYS A 58 -15.40 6.32 3.26
N GLU A 59 -14.88 7.29 3.96
CA GLU A 59 -15.68 8.34 4.57
C GLU A 59 -15.00 9.70 4.32
N GLY A 60 -15.75 10.80 4.41
CA GLY A 60 -15.31 12.13 3.98
C GLY A 60 -14.86 13.05 5.12
N SER A 61 -14.98 12.58 6.35
CA SER A 61 -14.40 13.20 7.54
C SER A 61 -12.93 12.78 7.69
N PHE A 62 -12.26 13.38 8.66
CA PHE A 62 -10.87 13.06 9.00
C PHE A 62 -10.79 12.37 10.37
N GLN A 63 -11.86 11.66 10.75
CA GLN A 63 -11.91 10.90 11.99
C GLN A 63 -11.19 9.57 11.81
N LEU A 64 -9.90 9.57 12.12
CA LEU A 64 -9.07 8.37 12.12
C LEU A 64 -9.15 7.71 13.50
N HIS A 65 -9.88 6.61 13.60
CA HIS A 65 -9.95 5.83 14.84
C HIS A 65 -8.67 5.01 15.03
N GLU A 66 -8.08 5.07 16.23
CA GLU A 66 -6.86 4.32 16.55
C GLU A 66 -7.02 2.80 16.34
N GLU A 67 -8.23 2.28 16.56
CA GLU A 67 -8.57 0.87 16.33
C GLU A 67 -8.41 0.46 14.86
N ASP A 68 -8.80 1.33 13.91
CA ASP A 68 -8.65 1.07 12.48
C ASP A 68 -7.18 1.10 12.06
N ILE A 69 -6.41 2.06 12.60
CA ILE A 69 -4.95 2.13 12.38
C ILE A 69 -4.28 0.87 12.90
N ALA A 70 -4.63 0.44 14.12
CA ALA A 70 -4.10 -0.76 14.74
C ALA A 70 -4.47 -2.02 13.94
N LYS A 71 -5.71 -2.10 13.44
CA LYS A 71 -6.17 -3.19 12.58
C LYS A 71 -5.32 -3.32 11.31
N VAL A 72 -5.11 -2.21 10.59
CA VAL A 72 -4.25 -2.21 9.38
C VAL A 72 -2.82 -2.61 9.73
N CYS A 73 -2.23 -2.04 10.78
CA CYS A 73 -0.86 -2.36 11.22
C CYS A 73 -0.70 -3.84 11.59
N ASN A 74 -1.66 -4.42 12.32
CA ASN A 74 -1.63 -5.81 12.74
C ASN A 74 -1.77 -6.77 11.56
N GLU A 75 -2.63 -6.44 10.59
CA GLU A 75 -2.78 -7.23 9.39
C GLU A 75 -1.50 -7.23 8.54
N ILE A 76 -0.84 -6.08 8.39
CA ILE A 76 0.48 -6.00 7.73
C ILE A 76 1.50 -6.88 8.47
N LYS A 77 1.60 -6.75 9.80
CA LYS A 77 2.52 -7.58 10.60
C LYS A 77 2.22 -9.07 10.48
N ARG A 78 0.95 -9.46 10.32
CA ARG A 78 0.53 -10.87 10.14
C ARG A 78 1.02 -11.43 8.81
N GLN A 79 0.94 -10.65 7.73
CA GLN A 79 1.38 -11.06 6.39
C GLN A 79 2.91 -10.94 6.18
N LEU A 80 3.60 -10.15 7.00
CA LEU A 80 5.06 -10.02 6.97
C LEU A 80 5.83 -11.13 7.69
N LYS A 81 5.15 -11.97 8.48
CA LYS A 81 5.74 -13.13 9.17
C LYS A 81 5.88 -14.30 8.21
#